data_AF-A0A3P7PYP2-F1
#
_entry.id   AF-A0A3P7PYP2-F1
#
_cell.length_a   1.000
_cell.length_b   1.000
_cell.length_c   1.000
_cell.angle_alpha   90.00
_cell.angle_beta   90.00
_cell.angle_gamma   90.00
#
_symmetry.space_group_name_H-M   'P 1'
#
loop_
_entity.id
_entity.type
_entity.pdbx_description
1 polymer ?
#
loop_
_entity_poly.entity_id
_entity_poly.type
_entity_poly.pdbx_seq_one_letter_code
_entity_poly.pdbx_strand_id
1 'polypeptide(L)'
;MLRCLINQKNESLEGVGEVTITVFNFCTEDHYTEGKSIESVIQTLNETYGQEKTEIISVENAHVNDCVGCWKCWVKTPGVCVHNDDMIFYYEKIMASDKVVFLFPTSNGFLTGHVKTFIDRLIPLYHPYIDIIQGEMMHVYRYEKYPELEFYYEEDGLTSIENQIIEDYCYRMAHHFRITAGRWMLKEHKVIRKTLEHREPQQDMPWQALQRPNRGKVIIYNGSPRGKKSNSLILIQHIIEGMKSKGLLEDAYEVRHLALQKNHDLWAEDFWNHTRHIFVFPLYVHSMPGIVMKFFEKLTPLQEKDTVQMAFFVQSGFMESYQSTYLLPYLAHLPTRLNAVYGGTLIKGGMEGIQIRPENSLAKLINQIKELGASYIEKGVFDYEIVDEFKKPYKLTGTWKTIYKSLKWTGIMNFYWNMQLKKNGVMKKSFDQPYTPTE
;
A
#
# COMPACT_ATOMS: atom_id res chain seq x y z
N MET A 1 -18.13 27.45 -11.93
CA MET A 1 -19.20 26.83 -12.74
C MET A 1 -18.74 25.41 -13.08
N LEU A 2 -19.13 24.43 -12.25
CA LEU A 2 -19.33 23.00 -12.54
C LEU A 2 -19.68 22.35 -11.19
N ARG A 3 -20.98 22.15 -10.94
CA ARG A 3 -21.52 21.37 -9.82
C ARG A 3 -21.72 19.95 -10.37
N CYS A 4 -20.90 18.98 -9.96
CA CYS A 4 -21.23 17.57 -10.15
C CYS A 4 -22.38 17.23 -9.19
N LEU A 5 -23.57 17.09 -9.76
CA LEU A 5 -24.74 16.54 -9.11
C LEU A 5 -24.57 15.03 -9.01
N ILE A 6 -24.55 14.53 -7.77
CA ILE A 6 -24.75 13.11 -7.45
C ILE A 6 -26.25 12.85 -7.66
N ASN A 7 -26.61 12.19 -8.76
CA ASN A 7 -27.95 11.63 -8.92
C ASN A 7 -27.85 10.11 -8.77
N GLN A 8 -28.46 9.60 -7.70
CA GLN A 8 -28.92 8.23 -7.62
C GLN A 8 -30.08 8.06 -8.61
N LYS A 9 -29.90 7.21 -9.62
CA LYS A 9 -30.99 6.67 -10.42
C LYS A 9 -30.69 5.21 -10.75
N ASN A 10 -31.57 4.33 -10.29
CA ASN A 10 -31.82 3.03 -10.90
C ASN A 10 -32.37 3.29 -12.30
N GLU A 11 -31.59 3.07 -13.35
CA GLU A 11 -32.08 3.03 -14.73
C GLU A 11 -31.54 1.77 -15.42
N SER A 12 -32.48 1.13 -16.10
CA SER A 12 -32.33 -0.05 -16.95
C SER A 12 -31.24 0.12 -18.00
N LEU A 13 -30.49 -0.96 -18.21
CA LEU A 13 -29.43 -1.13 -19.21
C LEU A 13 -29.96 -1.00 -20.64
N GLU A 14 -30.10 0.21 -21.18
CA GLU A 14 -30.19 0.39 -22.64
C GLU A 14 -29.39 1.63 -23.07
N GLY A 15 -28.34 1.41 -23.88
CA GLY A 15 -27.59 2.45 -24.58
C GLY A 15 -26.21 2.77 -24.02
N VAL A 16 -25.31 1.79 -23.91
CA VAL A 16 -23.87 2.03 -23.68
C VAL A 16 -23.11 1.41 -24.86
N GLY A 17 -22.11 2.12 -25.39
CA GLY A 17 -21.17 1.57 -26.36
C GLY A 17 -20.58 0.24 -25.88
N GLU A 18 -19.98 -0.51 -26.79
CA GLU A 18 -19.49 -1.86 -26.53
C GLU A 18 -18.50 -1.87 -25.34
N VAL A 19 -18.97 -2.32 -24.16
CA VAL A 19 -18.21 -2.29 -22.90
C VAL A 19 -17.01 -3.22 -23.02
N THR A 20 -15.80 -2.72 -22.73
CA THR A 20 -14.56 -3.54 -22.77
C THR A 20 -14.08 -3.89 -21.37
N ILE A 21 -13.76 -5.16 -21.16
CA ILE A 21 -13.36 -5.71 -19.85
C ILE A 21 -12.02 -6.39 -19.96
N THR A 22 -11.09 -6.00 -19.11
CA THR A 22 -9.80 -6.67 -18.99
C THR A 22 -9.69 -7.37 -17.65
N VAL A 23 -9.42 -8.67 -17.70
CA VAL A 23 -9.22 -9.54 -16.54
C VAL A 23 -7.74 -9.82 -16.40
N PHE A 24 -7.11 -9.25 -15.37
CA PHE A 24 -5.73 -9.59 -15.00
C PHE A 24 -5.73 -10.76 -14.05
N ASN A 25 -5.26 -11.91 -14.53
CA ASN A 25 -5.21 -13.14 -13.79
C ASN A 25 -3.82 -13.41 -13.22
N PHE A 26 -3.69 -13.34 -11.90
CA PHE A 26 -2.45 -13.59 -11.16
C PHE A 26 -2.36 -15.01 -10.60
N CYS A 27 -3.40 -15.83 -10.78
CA CYS A 27 -3.40 -17.23 -10.32
C CYS A 27 -2.59 -18.12 -11.29
N THR A 28 -1.80 -19.04 -10.72
CA THR A 28 -1.02 -20.07 -11.45
C THR A 28 -1.80 -21.36 -11.64
N GLU A 29 -1.37 -22.28 -12.51
CA GLU A 29 -2.03 -23.59 -12.76
C GLU A 29 -2.30 -24.42 -11.49
N ASP A 30 -1.48 -24.32 -10.44
CA ASP A 30 -1.71 -25.03 -9.17
C ASP A 30 -3.02 -24.59 -8.47
N HIS A 31 -3.45 -23.34 -8.72
CA HIS A 31 -4.72 -22.79 -8.25
C HIS A 31 -5.92 -23.32 -9.07
N TYR A 32 -5.67 -24.03 -10.17
CA TYR A 32 -6.69 -24.59 -11.05
C TYR A 32 -7.07 -26.04 -10.68
N THR A 33 -6.32 -26.73 -9.80
CA THR A 33 -6.56 -28.15 -9.49
C THR A 33 -7.17 -28.47 -8.13
N GLU A 34 -8.10 -29.44 -8.18
CA GLU A 34 -9.05 -29.92 -7.15
C GLU A 34 -10.01 -28.86 -6.56
N GLY A 35 -10.67 -28.07 -7.43
CA GLY A 35 -11.81 -27.29 -6.94
C GLY A 35 -12.46 -26.21 -7.81
N LYS A 36 -12.30 -26.18 -9.15
CA LYS A 36 -13.16 -25.38 -10.08
C LYS A 36 -13.32 -23.87 -9.78
N SER A 37 -12.52 -23.24 -8.92
CA SER A 37 -12.89 -21.93 -8.35
C SER A 37 -12.62 -20.77 -9.32
N ILE A 38 -11.41 -20.68 -9.86
CA ILE A 38 -11.02 -19.60 -10.76
C ILE A 38 -11.63 -19.76 -12.16
N GLU A 39 -11.72 -20.99 -12.67
CA GLU A 39 -12.36 -21.29 -13.96
C GLU A 39 -13.84 -20.94 -13.93
N SER A 40 -14.56 -21.28 -12.86
CA SER A 40 -15.97 -20.92 -12.72
C SER A 40 -16.18 -19.41 -12.64
N VAL A 41 -15.26 -18.67 -12.02
CA VAL A 41 -15.29 -17.21 -11.99
C VAL A 41 -15.04 -16.65 -13.38
N ILE A 42 -14.01 -17.11 -14.09
CA ILE A 42 -13.73 -16.71 -15.48
C ILE A 42 -14.90 -17.01 -16.40
N GLN A 43 -15.49 -18.21 -16.29
CA GLN A 43 -16.67 -18.59 -17.04
C GLN A 43 -17.84 -17.66 -16.72
N THR A 44 -18.10 -17.38 -15.44
CA THR A 44 -19.17 -16.47 -15.03
C THR A 44 -18.93 -15.05 -15.52
N LEU A 45 -17.69 -14.57 -15.54
CA LEU A 45 -17.32 -13.26 -16.10
C LEU A 45 -17.66 -13.20 -17.59
N ASN A 46 -17.25 -14.21 -18.36
CA ASN A 46 -17.57 -14.32 -19.79
C ASN A 46 -19.09 -14.39 -20.03
N GLU A 47 -19.83 -15.15 -19.22
CA GLU A 47 -21.29 -15.25 -19.30
C GLU A 47 -21.99 -13.94 -18.93
N THR A 48 -21.49 -13.23 -17.92
CA THR A 48 -22.08 -11.97 -17.44
C THR A 48 -21.86 -10.84 -18.43
N TYR A 49 -20.68 -10.78 -19.04
CA TYR A 49 -20.26 -9.63 -19.81
C TYR A 49 -20.19 -9.84 -21.31
N GLY A 50 -20.19 -11.08 -21.79
CA GLY A 50 -19.92 -11.43 -23.17
C GLY A 50 -18.45 -11.79 -23.37
N GLN A 51 -18.21 -12.94 -24.01
CA GLN A 51 -16.85 -13.43 -24.29
C GLN A 51 -16.11 -12.51 -25.27
N GLU A 52 -16.84 -11.90 -26.21
CA GLU A 52 -16.31 -10.94 -27.18
C GLU A 52 -15.87 -9.61 -26.54
N LYS A 53 -16.33 -9.34 -25.32
CA LYS A 53 -16.04 -8.11 -24.55
C LYS A 53 -15.02 -8.31 -23.44
N THR A 54 -14.65 -9.57 -23.17
CA THR A 54 -13.81 -9.94 -22.03
C THR A 54 -12.46 -10.45 -22.53
N GLU A 55 -11.41 -9.69 -22.25
CA GLU A 55 -10.03 -10.08 -22.52
C GLU A 55 -9.37 -10.58 -21.22
N ILE A 56 -8.91 -11.83 -21.22
CA ILE A 56 -8.24 -12.44 -20.06
C ILE A 56 -6.74 -12.45 -20.32
N ILE A 57 -5.99 -11.80 -19.43
CA ILE A 57 -4.54 -11.63 -19.52
C ILE A 57 -3.91 -12.31 -18.32
N SER A 58 -3.13 -13.37 -18.55
CA SER A 58 -2.31 -13.96 -17.49
C SER A 58 -1.15 -13.01 -17.12
N VAL A 59 -0.96 -12.83 -15.82
CA VAL A 59 0.10 -12.00 -15.22
C VAL A 59 1.09 -12.86 -14.43
N GLU A 60 0.91 -14.19 -14.39
CA GLU A 60 1.76 -15.13 -13.65
C GLU A 60 3.25 -14.97 -14.00
N ASN A 61 3.57 -15.03 -15.30
CA ASN A 61 4.94 -14.95 -15.80
C ASN A 61 5.33 -13.53 -16.28
N ALA A 62 4.58 -12.52 -15.85
CA ALA A 62 4.83 -11.15 -16.27
C ALA A 62 6.16 -10.64 -15.71
N HIS A 63 7.01 -10.11 -16.58
CA HIS A 63 8.22 -9.43 -16.18
C HIS A 63 7.85 -8.02 -15.71
N VAL A 64 7.56 -7.88 -14.42
CA VAL A 64 7.26 -6.59 -13.77
C VAL A 64 8.24 -6.33 -12.63
N ASN A 65 9.04 -5.26 -12.79
CA ASN A 65 9.98 -4.85 -11.76
C ASN A 65 9.27 -4.12 -10.60
N ASP A 66 9.78 -4.29 -9.38
CA ASP A 66 9.35 -3.51 -8.22
C ASP A 66 9.49 -2.01 -8.42
N CYS A 67 8.52 -1.25 -7.92
CA CYS A 67 8.60 0.20 -7.89
C CYS A 67 9.75 0.64 -6.99
N VAL A 68 10.80 1.25 -7.56
CA VAL A 68 11.98 1.74 -6.81
C VAL A 68 11.77 3.11 -6.13
N GLY A 69 10.56 3.66 -6.17
CA GLY A 69 10.22 4.94 -5.54
C GLY A 69 11.03 6.13 -6.06
N CYS A 70 11.45 6.12 -7.33
CA CYS A 70 12.34 7.15 -7.90
C CYS A 70 11.63 8.44 -8.36
N TRP A 71 10.30 8.42 -8.44
CA TRP A 71 9.43 9.51 -8.92
C TRP A 71 9.73 10.03 -10.33
N LYS A 72 10.57 9.35 -11.11
CA LYS A 72 10.90 9.76 -12.48
C LYS A 72 9.68 9.78 -13.41
N CYS A 73 8.70 8.90 -13.20
CA CYS A 73 7.40 8.92 -13.87
C CYS A 73 6.55 10.17 -13.59
N TRP A 74 6.92 10.96 -12.59
CA TRP A 74 6.30 12.25 -12.31
C TRP A 74 7.16 13.42 -12.77
N VAL A 75 8.47 13.37 -12.56
CA VAL A 75 9.34 14.56 -12.70
C VAL A 75 10.31 14.53 -13.90
N LYS A 76 10.49 13.38 -14.57
CA LYS A 76 11.37 13.24 -15.75
C LYS A 76 10.62 12.83 -17.00
N THR A 77 9.73 11.86 -16.87
CA THR A 77 8.91 11.31 -17.95
C THR A 77 7.47 11.27 -17.45
N PRO A 78 6.77 12.43 -17.37
CA PRO A 78 5.42 12.49 -16.80
C PRO A 78 4.48 11.44 -17.42
N GLY A 79 3.95 10.55 -16.59
CA GLY A 79 3.04 9.47 -17.02
C GLY A 79 3.73 8.18 -17.49
N VAL A 80 5.06 8.17 -17.69
CA VAL A 80 5.79 7.00 -18.22
C VAL A 80 6.82 6.51 -17.20
N CYS A 81 6.77 5.23 -16.86
CA CYS A 81 7.76 4.65 -15.94
C CYS A 81 9.14 4.49 -16.60
N VAL A 82 10.17 4.40 -15.77
CA VAL A 82 11.56 4.16 -16.19
C VAL A 82 11.91 2.71 -16.40
N HIS A 83 11.10 1.80 -15.87
CA HIS A 83 11.22 0.38 -16.17
C HIS A 83 10.59 0.16 -17.55
N ASN A 84 11.37 -0.45 -18.44
CA ASN A 84 10.90 -0.94 -19.73
C ASN A 84 10.54 -2.41 -19.58
N ASP A 85 9.32 -2.65 -19.12
CA ASP A 85 8.82 -3.96 -18.71
C ASP A 85 7.31 -4.08 -19.03
N ASP A 86 6.69 -5.22 -18.73
CA ASP A 86 5.34 -5.54 -19.23
C ASP A 86 4.24 -4.60 -18.73
N MET A 87 4.53 -3.77 -17.71
CA MET A 87 3.59 -2.74 -17.25
C MET A 87 3.20 -1.75 -18.34
N ILE A 88 4.05 -1.51 -19.36
CA ILE A 88 3.70 -0.60 -20.48
C ILE A 88 2.44 -1.10 -21.17
N PHE A 89 2.42 -2.38 -21.55
CA PHE A 89 1.26 -3.04 -22.14
C PHE A 89 0.06 -3.03 -21.19
N TYR A 90 0.28 -3.30 -19.90
CA TYR A 90 -0.82 -3.30 -18.93
C TYR A 90 -1.44 -1.91 -18.68
N TYR A 91 -0.65 -0.83 -18.73
CA TYR A 91 -1.21 0.53 -18.64
C TYR A 91 -2.15 0.83 -19.81
N GLU A 92 -1.76 0.47 -21.03
CA GLU A 92 -2.59 0.64 -22.22
C GLU A 92 -3.90 -0.13 -22.09
N LYS A 93 -3.82 -1.39 -21.66
CA LYS A 93 -5.01 -2.22 -21.41
C LYS A 93 -5.92 -1.63 -20.35
N ILE A 94 -5.39 -1.26 -19.19
CA ILE A 94 -6.17 -0.65 -18.10
C ILE A 94 -6.90 0.60 -18.58
N MET A 95 -6.22 1.49 -19.31
CA MET A 95 -6.81 2.76 -19.71
C MET A 95 -7.80 2.62 -20.88
N ALA A 96 -7.71 1.55 -21.66
CA ALA A 96 -8.67 1.22 -22.71
C ALA A 96 -9.94 0.54 -22.18
N SER A 97 -9.90 -0.09 -21.00
CA SER A 97 -11.06 -0.80 -20.44
C SER A 97 -12.10 0.14 -19.82
N ASP A 98 -13.37 -0.29 -19.87
CA ASP A 98 -14.42 0.24 -19.00
C ASP A 98 -14.38 -0.37 -17.60
N LYS A 99 -13.87 -1.60 -17.50
CA LYS A 99 -13.81 -2.36 -16.26
C LYS A 99 -12.56 -3.24 -16.21
N VAL A 100 -11.89 -3.26 -15.07
CA VAL A 100 -10.72 -4.10 -14.82
C VAL A 100 -11.03 -5.06 -13.68
N VAL A 101 -10.83 -6.35 -13.92
CA VAL A 101 -10.98 -7.40 -12.91
C VAL A 101 -9.60 -7.91 -12.51
N PHE A 102 -9.28 -7.85 -11.23
CA PHE A 102 -8.09 -8.49 -10.66
C PHE A 102 -8.49 -9.84 -10.07
N LEU A 103 -7.94 -10.93 -10.60
CA LEU A 103 -8.04 -12.26 -10.00
C LEU A 103 -6.71 -12.59 -9.36
N PHE A 104 -6.66 -12.81 -8.04
CA PHE A 104 -5.37 -13.04 -7.37
C PHE A 104 -5.39 -14.07 -6.25
N PRO A 105 -4.29 -14.82 -6.07
CA PRO A 105 -4.10 -15.66 -4.90
C PRO A 105 -3.82 -14.81 -3.66
N THR A 106 -4.00 -15.39 -2.47
CA THR A 106 -3.70 -14.72 -1.21
C THR A 106 -2.52 -15.38 -0.51
N SER A 107 -1.77 -14.59 0.26
CA SER A 107 -0.65 -15.09 1.07
C SER A 107 -0.56 -14.33 2.38
N ASN A 108 -0.28 -15.05 3.45
CA ASN A 108 -0.17 -14.53 4.81
C ASN A 108 -1.32 -13.57 5.21
N GLY A 109 -2.56 -13.91 4.84
CA GLY A 109 -3.77 -13.18 5.23
C GLY A 109 -4.08 -11.94 4.37
N PHE A 110 -3.41 -11.76 3.23
CA PHE A 110 -3.53 -10.60 2.35
C PHE A 110 -3.26 -10.96 0.88
N LEU A 111 -3.18 -9.97 -0.01
CA LEU A 111 -2.76 -10.21 -1.40
C LEU A 111 -1.26 -10.45 -1.53
N THR A 112 -0.85 -11.13 -2.61
CA THR A 112 0.55 -11.46 -2.82
C THR A 112 1.44 -10.25 -3.14
N GLY A 113 2.74 -10.41 -2.92
CA GLY A 113 3.78 -9.45 -3.24
C GLY A 113 3.88 -9.14 -4.74
N HIS A 114 3.54 -10.11 -5.60
CA HIS A 114 3.44 -9.91 -7.05
C HIS A 114 2.29 -8.97 -7.41
N VAL A 115 1.10 -9.22 -6.86
CA VAL A 115 -0.08 -8.35 -7.07
C VAL A 115 0.18 -6.96 -6.50
N LYS A 116 0.81 -6.87 -5.32
CA LYS A 116 1.23 -5.58 -4.75
C LYS A 116 2.23 -4.84 -5.63
N THR A 117 3.14 -5.55 -6.28
CA THR A 117 4.11 -4.95 -7.20
C THR A 117 3.40 -4.32 -8.40
N PHE A 118 2.46 -5.03 -9.02
CA PHE A 118 1.64 -4.51 -10.11
C PHE A 118 0.87 -3.25 -9.68
N ILE A 119 0.17 -3.32 -8.53
CA ILE A 119 -0.61 -2.19 -8.00
C ILE A 119 0.27 -0.97 -7.68
N ASP A 120 1.44 -1.18 -7.05
CA ASP A 120 2.38 -0.09 -6.73
C ASP A 120 2.91 0.60 -7.99
N ARG A 121 2.98 -0.16 -9.09
CA ARG A 121 3.41 0.32 -10.40
C ARG A 121 2.28 1.07 -11.13
N LEU A 122 1.06 1.20 -10.60
CA LEU A 122 0.00 2.06 -11.18
C LEU A 122 0.24 3.56 -10.97
N ILE A 123 1.24 3.95 -10.17
CA ILE A 123 1.60 5.35 -9.88
C ILE A 123 1.75 6.28 -11.10
N PRO A 124 2.23 5.86 -12.30
CA PRO A 124 2.29 6.75 -13.46
C PRO A 124 0.91 7.23 -13.92
N LEU A 125 -0.15 6.49 -13.61
CA LEU A 125 -1.53 6.84 -13.93
C LEU A 125 -2.09 7.99 -13.07
N TYR A 126 -1.28 8.54 -12.16
CA TYR A 126 -1.63 9.67 -11.29
C TYR A 126 -0.68 10.85 -11.47
N HIS A 127 -1.13 12.02 -11.03
CA HIS A 127 -0.26 13.17 -10.85
C HIS A 127 0.41 13.18 -9.47
N PRO A 128 1.64 13.74 -9.36
CA PRO A 128 2.27 13.99 -8.06
C PRO A 128 1.49 15.02 -7.22
N TYR A 129 0.59 15.79 -7.84
CA TYR A 129 -0.23 16.79 -7.17
C TYR A 129 -1.32 16.15 -6.32
N ILE A 130 -1.65 16.83 -5.22
CA ILE A 130 -2.62 16.37 -4.23
C ILE A 130 -3.79 17.36 -4.18
N ASP A 131 -4.98 16.86 -3.89
CA ASP A 131 -6.15 17.67 -3.59
C ASP A 131 -6.92 17.11 -2.39
N ILE A 132 -7.83 17.91 -1.83
CA ILE A 132 -8.72 17.44 -0.76
C ILE A 132 -10.06 17.03 -1.39
N ILE A 133 -10.32 15.73 -1.44
CA ILE A 133 -11.57 15.15 -1.95
C ILE A 133 -12.25 14.40 -0.82
N GLN A 134 -13.55 14.67 -0.62
CA GLN A 134 -14.36 14.04 0.42
C GLN A 134 -13.75 14.12 1.84
N GLY A 135 -12.88 15.11 2.06
CA GLY A 135 -12.24 15.37 3.34
C GLY A 135 -10.86 14.74 3.54
N GLU A 136 -10.34 14.01 2.55
CA GLU A 136 -9.04 13.35 2.55
C GLU A 136 -8.11 13.90 1.46
N MET A 137 -6.79 13.82 1.66
CA MET A 137 -5.82 14.10 0.61
C MET A 137 -5.76 12.96 -0.40
N MET A 138 -5.95 13.26 -1.69
CA MET A 138 -5.81 12.25 -2.75
C MET A 138 -5.01 12.82 -3.91
N HIS A 139 -4.39 11.94 -4.70
CA HIS A 139 -3.72 12.37 -5.91
C HIS A 139 -4.72 12.91 -6.94
N VAL A 140 -4.30 13.94 -7.68
CA VAL A 140 -5.05 14.44 -8.83
C VAL A 140 -4.97 13.43 -9.96
N TYR A 141 -6.07 13.24 -10.66
CA TYR A 141 -6.16 12.33 -11.81
C TYR A 141 -5.34 12.81 -12.98
N ARG A 142 -4.68 11.85 -13.62
CA ARG A 142 -4.00 12.08 -14.89
C ARG A 142 -4.98 12.01 -16.05
N TYR A 143 -5.93 11.09 -16.02
CA TYR A 143 -6.90 10.83 -17.09
C TYR A 143 -8.30 11.28 -16.70
N GLU A 144 -9.16 11.51 -17.68
CA GLU A 144 -10.56 11.91 -17.47
C GLU A 144 -11.41 10.75 -16.94
N LYS A 145 -11.17 9.53 -17.48
CA LYS A 145 -11.87 8.30 -17.12
C LYS A 145 -10.89 7.24 -16.64
N TYR A 146 -11.33 6.43 -15.68
CA TYR A 146 -10.66 5.23 -15.22
C TYR A 146 -11.67 4.07 -15.23
N PRO A 147 -11.23 2.82 -15.46
CA PRO A 147 -12.12 1.66 -15.42
C PRO A 147 -12.67 1.45 -14.01
N GLU A 148 -13.89 0.94 -13.89
CA GLU A 148 -14.36 0.39 -12.61
C GLU A 148 -13.49 -0.81 -12.20
N LEU A 149 -13.26 -1.01 -10.89
CA LEU A 149 -12.43 -2.13 -10.43
C LEU A 149 -13.26 -3.23 -9.83
N GLU A 150 -12.92 -4.46 -10.17
CA GLU A 150 -13.51 -5.65 -9.58
C GLU A 150 -12.43 -6.62 -9.14
N PHE A 151 -12.75 -7.41 -8.13
CA PHE A 151 -11.80 -8.26 -7.44
C PHE A 151 -12.37 -9.64 -7.25
N TYR A 152 -11.57 -10.65 -7.56
CA TYR A 152 -11.70 -11.99 -7.03
C TYR A 152 -10.40 -12.32 -6.32
N TYR A 153 -10.50 -13.01 -5.19
CA TYR A 153 -9.33 -13.57 -4.55
C TYR A 153 -9.68 -14.85 -3.83
N GLU A 154 -8.68 -15.70 -3.69
CA GLU A 154 -8.83 -16.98 -3.03
C GLU A 154 -9.01 -16.79 -1.53
N GLU A 155 -10.09 -17.39 -1.02
CA GLU A 155 -10.47 -17.31 0.39
C GLU A 155 -9.94 -18.48 1.22
N ASP A 156 -9.33 -19.48 0.59
CA ASP A 156 -8.85 -20.67 1.30
C ASP A 156 -7.77 -20.29 2.34
N GLY A 157 -7.92 -20.82 3.55
CA GLY A 157 -7.06 -20.46 4.68
C GLY A 157 -7.16 -19.01 5.18
N LEU A 158 -8.14 -18.22 4.72
CA LEU A 158 -8.44 -16.90 5.28
C LEU A 158 -9.50 -16.97 6.38
N THR A 159 -9.27 -16.21 7.44
CA THR A 159 -10.28 -15.90 8.45
C THR A 159 -11.30 -14.87 7.92
N SER A 160 -12.41 -14.70 8.64
CA SER A 160 -13.39 -13.64 8.33
C SER A 160 -12.79 -12.23 8.45
N ILE A 161 -11.87 -12.04 9.40
CA ILE A 161 -11.20 -10.75 9.61
C ILE A 161 -10.23 -10.46 8.46
N GLU A 162 -9.41 -11.44 8.04
CA GLU A 162 -8.51 -11.27 6.88
C GLU A 162 -9.31 -11.00 5.60
N ASN A 163 -10.44 -11.66 5.42
CA ASN A 163 -11.37 -11.35 4.33
C ASN A 163 -11.83 -9.88 4.36
N GLN A 164 -12.23 -9.37 5.52
CA GLN A 164 -12.64 -7.98 5.66
C GLN A 164 -11.49 -7.00 5.37
N ILE A 165 -10.27 -7.33 5.81
CA ILE A 165 -9.07 -6.53 5.58
C ILE A 165 -8.76 -6.38 4.08
N ILE A 166 -8.84 -7.48 3.33
CA ILE A 166 -8.61 -7.46 1.88
C ILE A 166 -9.70 -6.65 1.18
N GLU A 167 -10.98 -6.82 1.55
CA GLU A 167 -12.07 -6.01 1.01
C GLU A 167 -11.89 -4.52 1.27
N ASP A 168 -11.50 -4.14 2.50
CA ASP A 168 -11.27 -2.75 2.87
C ASP A 168 -10.13 -2.16 2.03
N TYR A 169 -9.05 -2.92 1.81
CA TYR A 169 -7.98 -2.53 0.91
C TYR A 169 -8.46 -2.34 -0.54
N CYS A 170 -9.21 -3.30 -1.09
CA CYS A 170 -9.75 -3.24 -2.45
C CYS A 170 -10.71 -2.04 -2.63
N TYR A 171 -11.58 -1.79 -1.64
CA TYR A 171 -12.42 -0.60 -1.61
C TYR A 171 -11.57 0.67 -1.62
N ARG A 172 -10.53 0.75 -0.78
CA ARG A 172 -9.66 1.93 -0.70
C ARG A 172 -8.90 2.18 -2.00
N MET A 173 -8.47 1.13 -2.70
CA MET A 173 -7.84 1.27 -4.01
C MET A 173 -8.78 1.91 -5.02
N ALA A 174 -10.01 1.42 -5.16
CA ALA A 174 -11.01 2.01 -6.04
C ALA A 174 -11.44 3.42 -5.60
N HIS A 175 -11.56 3.66 -4.29
CA HIS A 175 -11.88 4.96 -3.74
C HIS A 175 -10.82 6.02 -4.09
N HIS A 176 -9.55 5.65 -4.16
CA HIS A 176 -8.48 6.55 -4.63
C HIS A 176 -8.70 7.02 -6.06
N PHE A 177 -9.30 6.16 -6.90
CA PHE A 177 -9.75 6.46 -8.25
C PHE A 177 -11.21 6.97 -8.31
N ARG A 178 -11.88 7.23 -7.17
CA ARG A 178 -13.31 7.66 -7.04
C ARG A 178 -14.26 6.88 -7.94
N ILE A 179 -13.99 5.59 -8.06
CA ILE A 179 -14.78 4.63 -8.82
C ILE A 179 -15.37 3.61 -7.85
N THR A 180 -16.35 2.89 -8.34
CA THR A 180 -16.98 1.78 -7.63
C THR A 180 -16.04 0.57 -7.61
N ALA A 181 -16.16 -0.25 -6.56
CA ALA A 181 -15.49 -1.53 -6.47
C ALA A 181 -16.51 -2.67 -6.35
N GLY A 182 -16.27 -3.77 -7.07
CA GLY A 182 -17.02 -5.02 -6.93
C GLY A 182 -16.14 -6.16 -6.41
N ARG A 183 -16.74 -7.11 -5.70
CA ARG A 183 -16.10 -8.39 -5.34
C ARG A 183 -16.91 -9.54 -5.90
N TRP A 184 -16.22 -10.42 -6.62
CA TRP A 184 -16.69 -11.74 -7.03
C TRP A 184 -16.31 -12.76 -5.97
N MET A 185 -17.23 -13.67 -5.66
CA MET A 185 -17.04 -14.71 -4.64
C MET A 185 -17.67 -16.00 -5.12
N LEU A 186 -17.05 -17.12 -4.78
CA LEU A 186 -17.64 -18.45 -5.00
C LEU A 186 -18.31 -18.90 -3.69
N LYS A 187 -19.63 -19.07 -3.71
CA LYS A 187 -20.40 -19.61 -2.58
C LYS A 187 -21.22 -20.81 -3.02
N GLU A 188 -21.02 -21.96 -2.40
CA GLU A 188 -21.81 -23.17 -2.68
C GLU A 188 -21.87 -23.51 -4.19
N HIS A 189 -20.75 -23.40 -4.89
CA HIS A 189 -20.61 -23.58 -6.35
C HIS A 189 -21.33 -22.53 -7.22
N LYS A 190 -21.78 -21.41 -6.64
CA LYS A 190 -22.33 -20.26 -7.37
C LYS A 190 -21.40 -19.07 -7.24
N VAL A 191 -21.08 -18.45 -8.36
CA VAL A 191 -20.35 -17.20 -8.38
C VAL A 191 -21.34 -16.06 -8.16
N ILE A 192 -21.09 -15.24 -7.15
CA ILE A 192 -21.90 -14.06 -6.83
C ILE A 192 -21.04 -12.80 -6.83
N ARG A 193 -21.64 -11.70 -7.26
CA ARG A 193 -21.03 -10.37 -7.22
C ARG A 193 -21.66 -9.56 -6.09
N LYS A 194 -20.84 -8.86 -5.32
CA LYS A 194 -21.30 -7.79 -4.42
C LYS A 194 -20.54 -6.50 -4.68
N THR A 195 -21.18 -5.37 -4.41
CA THR A 195 -20.49 -4.08 -4.36
C THR A 195 -19.72 -3.98 -3.05
N LEU A 196 -18.48 -3.48 -3.10
CA LEU A 196 -17.70 -3.18 -1.91
C LEU A 196 -18.12 -1.80 -1.37
N GLU A 197 -18.34 -1.75 -0.06
CA GLU A 197 -18.82 -0.55 0.62
C GLU A 197 -17.74 0.00 1.55
N HIS A 198 -17.86 1.30 1.88
CA HIS A 198 -16.97 1.94 2.83
C HIS A 198 -17.15 1.34 4.23
N ARG A 199 -16.02 0.99 4.86
CA ARG A 199 -15.93 0.73 6.30
C ARG A 199 -14.85 1.61 6.91
N GLU A 200 -15.09 2.12 8.11
CA GLU A 200 -14.05 2.80 8.87
C GLU A 200 -13.00 1.77 9.33
N PRO A 201 -11.70 2.10 9.28
CA PRO A 201 -10.66 1.16 9.64
C PRO A 201 -10.70 0.87 11.14
N GLN A 202 -10.49 -0.38 11.53
CA GLN A 202 -10.35 -0.74 12.94
C GLN A 202 -9.09 -0.08 13.52
N GLN A 203 -9.25 0.59 14.67
CA GLN A 203 -8.17 1.36 15.31
C GLN A 203 -7.70 0.75 16.63
N ASP A 204 -8.60 0.07 17.33
CA ASP A 204 -8.30 -0.59 18.58
C ASP A 204 -7.73 -1.98 18.29
N MET A 205 -6.41 -2.07 18.45
CA MET A 205 -5.60 -3.25 18.22
C MET A 205 -4.60 -3.34 19.36
N PRO A 206 -4.94 -3.97 20.50
CA PRO A 206 -4.04 -4.07 21.63
C PRO A 206 -2.80 -4.91 21.28
N TRP A 207 -1.65 -4.50 21.81
CA TRP A 207 -0.38 -5.20 21.67
C TRP A 207 0.28 -5.47 23.02
N GLN A 208 1.15 -6.46 23.06
CA GLN A 208 1.82 -6.89 24.29
C GLN A 208 3.27 -7.25 24.06
N ALA A 209 4.06 -7.19 25.14
CA ALA A 209 5.44 -7.61 25.12
C ALA A 209 5.53 -9.14 25.02
N LEU A 210 6.68 -9.63 24.56
CA LEU A 210 7.00 -11.05 24.65
C LEU A 210 7.00 -11.48 26.10
N GLN A 211 6.44 -12.66 26.36
CA GLN A 211 6.54 -13.32 27.66
C GLN A 211 7.90 -14.02 27.84
N ARG A 212 8.57 -14.38 26.72
CA ARG A 212 9.84 -15.09 26.70
C ARG A 212 11.05 -14.12 26.70
N PRO A 213 12.23 -14.55 27.18
CA PRO A 213 13.44 -13.74 27.16
C PRO A 213 13.87 -13.32 25.76
N ASN A 214 14.54 -12.17 25.65
CA ASN A 214 15.13 -11.72 24.39
C ASN A 214 16.26 -12.65 23.94
N ARG A 215 16.33 -12.95 22.64
CA ARG A 215 17.41 -13.71 22.02
C ARG A 215 17.85 -13.02 20.73
N GLY A 216 19.15 -13.02 20.50
CA GLY A 216 19.75 -12.46 19.29
C GLY A 216 19.74 -10.93 19.29
N LYS A 217 19.69 -10.35 18.09
CA LYS A 217 19.76 -8.91 17.86
C LYS A 217 18.37 -8.30 17.73
N VAL A 218 18.30 -6.98 17.88
CA VAL A 218 17.16 -6.20 17.37
C VAL A 218 17.32 -6.05 15.86
N ILE A 219 16.42 -6.65 15.08
CA ILE A 219 16.46 -6.54 13.63
C ILE A 219 15.50 -5.44 13.17
N ILE A 220 16.01 -4.49 12.39
CA ILE A 220 15.23 -3.37 11.90
C ILE A 220 15.22 -3.39 10.37
N TYR A 221 14.06 -3.65 9.79
CA TYR A 221 13.86 -3.73 8.35
C TYR A 221 13.50 -2.36 7.79
N ASN A 222 14.34 -1.84 6.90
CA ASN A 222 13.99 -0.73 6.02
C ASN A 222 13.21 -1.27 4.82
N GLY A 223 11.89 -1.17 4.88
CA GLY A 223 10.98 -1.61 3.83
C GLY A 223 10.76 -0.58 2.72
N SER A 224 11.51 0.52 2.68
CA SER A 224 11.40 1.48 1.59
C SER A 224 12.11 0.98 0.32
N PRO A 225 11.47 1.04 -0.85
CA PRO A 225 12.13 0.72 -2.12
C PRO A 225 13.30 1.65 -2.46
N ARG A 226 13.39 2.83 -1.83
CA ARG A 226 14.50 3.77 -1.99
C ARG A 226 15.76 3.37 -1.20
N GLY A 227 15.70 2.29 -0.42
CA GLY A 227 16.83 1.72 0.31
C GLY A 227 17.58 2.76 1.15
N LYS A 228 18.88 2.94 0.87
CA LYS A 228 19.77 3.86 1.61
C LYS A 228 19.42 5.34 1.47
N LYS A 229 18.53 5.72 0.55
CA LYS A 229 18.13 7.12 0.31
C LYS A 229 16.71 7.41 0.83
N SER A 230 16.13 6.52 1.64
CA SER A 230 14.74 6.59 2.08
C SER A 230 14.53 7.44 3.33
N ASN A 231 13.33 8.01 3.47
CA ASN A 231 12.90 8.62 4.73
C ASN A 231 12.85 7.57 5.85
N SER A 232 12.42 6.34 5.55
CA SER A 232 12.40 5.24 6.50
C SER A 232 13.76 4.99 7.14
N LEU A 233 14.87 5.11 6.39
CA LEU A 233 16.21 4.96 6.98
C LEU A 233 16.53 6.07 7.99
N ILE A 234 16.12 7.31 7.72
CA ILE A 234 16.31 8.45 8.64
C ILE A 234 15.54 8.18 9.95
N LEU A 235 14.31 7.68 9.85
CA LEU A 235 13.53 7.29 11.02
C LEU A 235 14.22 6.15 11.80
N ILE A 236 14.69 5.11 11.09
CA ILE A 236 15.44 4.00 11.69
C ILE A 236 16.67 4.50 12.46
N GLN A 237 17.43 5.44 11.90
CA GLN A 237 18.61 6.00 12.57
C GLN A 237 18.24 6.67 13.89
N HIS A 238 17.19 7.48 13.93
CA HIS A 238 16.74 8.12 15.16
C HIS A 238 16.12 7.15 16.17
N ILE A 239 15.45 6.09 15.70
CA ILE A 239 15.01 4.99 16.58
C ILE A 239 16.24 4.38 17.25
N ILE A 240 17.26 4.00 16.47
CA ILE A 240 18.50 3.40 16.98
C ILE A 240 19.21 4.35 17.96
N GLU A 241 19.31 5.65 17.66
CA GLU A 241 19.86 6.65 18.60
C GLU A 241 19.11 6.64 19.93
N GLY A 242 17.77 6.57 19.88
CA GLY A 242 16.92 6.39 21.05
C GLY A 242 17.24 5.12 21.83
N MET A 243 17.33 3.98 21.14
CA MET A 243 17.68 2.69 21.74
C MET A 243 19.07 2.71 22.39
N LYS A 244 20.07 3.30 21.73
CA LYS A 244 21.45 3.45 22.25
C LYS A 244 21.50 4.29 23.51
N SER A 245 20.65 5.32 23.63
CA SER A 245 20.53 6.11 24.85
C SER A 245 20.08 5.29 26.08
N LYS A 246 19.50 4.10 25.85
CA LYS A 246 19.08 3.13 26.87
C LYS A 246 19.96 1.88 26.92
N GLY A 247 21.17 1.95 26.37
CA GLY A 247 22.18 0.89 26.53
C GLY A 247 22.23 -0.17 25.42
N LEU A 248 21.53 0.02 24.29
CA LEU A 248 21.71 -0.85 23.12
C LEU A 248 23.15 -0.72 22.57
N LEU A 249 23.88 -1.84 22.49
CA LEU A 249 25.25 -1.90 21.97
C LEU A 249 25.28 -1.96 20.43
N GLU A 250 26.43 -1.64 19.83
CA GLU A 250 26.58 -1.56 18.37
C GLU A 250 26.39 -2.90 17.66
N ASP A 251 26.79 -4.00 18.29
CA ASP A 251 26.66 -5.36 17.78
C ASP A 251 25.32 -6.04 18.14
N ALA A 252 24.48 -5.37 18.94
CA ALA A 252 23.19 -5.87 19.41
C ALA A 252 22.01 -5.56 18.46
N TYR A 253 22.25 -4.94 17.31
CA TYR A 253 21.23 -4.69 16.30
C TYR A 253 21.75 -4.90 14.87
N GLU A 254 20.82 -5.04 13.92
CA GLU A 254 21.12 -5.10 12.49
C GLU A 254 20.03 -4.37 11.68
N VAL A 255 20.44 -3.58 10.68
CA VAL A 255 19.51 -2.94 9.74
C VAL A 255 19.50 -3.69 8.42
N ARG A 256 18.34 -4.24 8.05
CA ARG A 256 18.14 -5.00 6.81
C ARG A 256 17.36 -4.17 5.79
N HIS A 257 17.93 -3.94 4.62
CA HIS A 257 17.24 -3.20 3.55
C HIS A 257 16.46 -4.16 2.65
N LEU A 258 15.13 -4.17 2.75
CA LEU A 258 14.30 -5.05 1.94
C LEU A 258 14.36 -4.75 0.43
N ALA A 259 14.91 -3.59 0.03
CA ALA A 259 15.27 -3.34 -1.37
C ALA A 259 16.36 -4.30 -1.92
N LEU A 260 17.12 -4.98 -1.05
CA LEU A 260 18.12 -6.00 -1.42
C LEU A 260 17.47 -7.40 -1.46
N GLN A 261 16.62 -7.63 -2.47
CA GLN A 261 15.80 -8.85 -2.58
C GLN A 261 16.61 -10.15 -2.58
N LYS A 262 17.83 -10.14 -3.10
CA LYS A 262 18.74 -11.30 -3.09
C LYS A 262 19.06 -11.87 -1.69
N ASN A 263 18.82 -11.10 -0.64
CA ASN A 263 19.05 -11.53 0.75
C ASN A 263 17.76 -11.99 1.45
N HIS A 264 16.60 -11.91 0.80
CA HIS A 264 15.32 -12.18 1.45
C HIS A 264 15.20 -13.61 1.97
N ASP A 265 15.66 -14.60 1.22
CA ASP A 265 15.63 -16.01 1.66
C ASP A 265 16.48 -16.20 2.92
N LEU A 266 17.74 -15.75 2.87
CA LEU A 266 18.64 -15.78 4.02
C LEU A 266 18.04 -15.07 5.25
N TRP A 267 17.41 -13.91 5.06
CA TRP A 267 16.81 -13.15 6.16
C TRP A 267 15.52 -13.76 6.69
N ALA A 268 14.76 -14.48 5.86
CA ALA A 268 13.56 -15.20 6.28
C ALA A 268 13.94 -16.46 7.09
N GLU A 269 14.97 -17.20 6.65
CA GLU A 269 15.53 -18.32 7.40
C GLU A 269 16.07 -17.87 8.77
N ASP A 270 16.77 -16.74 8.80
CA ASP A 270 17.35 -16.18 10.02
C ASP A 270 16.34 -15.43 10.90
N PHE A 271 15.17 -15.06 10.38
CA PHE A 271 14.16 -14.26 11.09
C PHE A 271 13.88 -14.79 12.49
N TRP A 272 13.74 -16.10 12.60
CA TRP A 272 13.37 -16.78 13.84
C TRP A 272 14.47 -16.80 14.90
N ASN A 273 15.74 -16.55 14.54
CA ASN A 273 16.88 -16.50 15.47
C ASN A 273 16.92 -15.22 16.33
N HIS A 274 16.04 -14.27 16.04
CA HIS A 274 15.99 -12.96 16.68
C HIS A 274 14.58 -12.71 17.22
N THR A 275 14.47 -12.25 18.47
CA THR A 275 13.15 -12.10 19.10
C THR A 275 12.46 -10.78 18.77
N ARG A 276 13.19 -9.74 18.37
CA ARG A 276 12.64 -8.40 18.15
C ARG A 276 12.85 -7.94 16.72
N HIS A 277 11.75 -7.72 16.01
CA HIS A 277 11.74 -7.23 14.63
C HIS A 277 10.93 -5.95 14.52
N ILE A 278 11.53 -4.90 13.95
CA ILE A 278 10.86 -3.65 13.64
C ILE A 278 10.86 -3.45 12.14
N PHE A 279 9.70 -3.26 11.54
CA PHE A 279 9.56 -2.94 10.12
C PHE A 279 9.22 -1.47 9.95
N VAL A 280 10.05 -0.71 9.23
CA VAL A 280 9.82 0.71 8.94
C VAL A 280 9.69 0.92 7.44
N PHE A 281 8.53 1.36 6.97
CA PHE A 281 8.26 1.49 5.53
C PHE A 281 7.26 2.60 5.17
N PRO A 282 7.34 3.14 3.94
CA PRO A 282 6.33 4.05 3.42
C PRO A 282 5.00 3.34 3.13
N LEU A 283 3.89 4.08 3.17
CA LEU A 283 2.60 3.64 2.60
C LEU A 283 2.68 3.70 1.06
N TYR A 284 2.35 2.59 0.40
CA TYR A 284 2.28 2.43 -1.05
C TYR A 284 0.87 1.91 -1.40
N VAL A 285 0.09 2.74 -2.09
CA VAL A 285 -1.32 2.49 -2.48
C VAL A 285 -2.12 1.86 -1.33
N HIS A 286 -2.33 2.61 -0.25
CA HIS A 286 -3.07 2.18 0.95
C HIS A 286 -2.51 0.96 1.72
N SER A 287 -1.35 0.41 1.35
CA SER A 287 -0.72 -0.71 2.05
C SER A 287 0.82 -0.61 2.07
N MET A 288 1.52 -1.71 2.34
CA MET A 288 2.99 -1.80 2.28
C MET A 288 3.48 -1.89 0.83
N PRO A 289 4.75 -1.53 0.56
CA PRO A 289 5.37 -1.76 -0.75
C PRO A 289 5.45 -3.25 -1.08
N GLY A 290 5.36 -3.61 -2.37
CA GLY A 290 5.43 -4.99 -2.86
C GLY A 290 6.64 -5.77 -2.32
N ILE A 291 7.81 -5.13 -2.24
CA ILE A 291 9.03 -5.73 -1.65
C ILE A 291 8.89 -6.14 -0.17
N VAL A 292 8.03 -5.47 0.59
CA VAL A 292 7.76 -5.83 1.99
C VAL A 292 6.83 -7.02 2.06
N MET A 293 5.77 -7.02 1.24
CA MET A 293 4.86 -8.17 1.13
C MET A 293 5.61 -9.42 0.67
N LYS A 294 6.47 -9.32 -0.36
CA LYS A 294 7.34 -10.43 -0.82
C LYS A 294 8.22 -11.01 0.29
N PHE A 295 8.69 -10.18 1.22
CA PHE A 295 9.42 -10.68 2.38
C PHE A 295 8.50 -11.37 3.39
N PHE A 296 7.32 -10.79 3.67
CA PHE A 296 6.33 -11.42 4.54
C PHE A 296 5.88 -12.79 4.02
N GLU A 297 5.72 -12.98 2.70
CA GLU A 297 5.37 -14.28 2.08
C GLU A 297 6.38 -15.38 2.37
N LYS A 298 7.66 -15.03 2.57
CA LYS A 298 8.71 -16.00 2.88
C LYS A 298 8.69 -16.44 4.34
N LEU A 299 7.95 -15.74 5.20
CA LEU A 299 7.81 -16.11 6.60
C LEU A 299 6.75 -17.21 6.74
N THR A 300 7.17 -18.37 7.22
CA THR A 300 6.28 -19.50 7.53
C THR A 300 5.99 -19.54 9.04
N PRO A 301 4.75 -19.80 9.49
CA PRO A 301 4.44 -19.88 10.91
C PRO A 301 5.33 -20.90 11.65
N LEU A 302 5.90 -20.50 12.79
CA LEU A 302 6.61 -21.43 13.67
C LEU A 302 5.63 -22.33 14.43
N GLN A 303 6.04 -23.57 14.74
CA GLN A 303 5.27 -24.43 15.64
C GLN A 303 5.19 -23.85 17.06
N GLU A 304 6.28 -23.23 17.53
CA GLU A 304 6.33 -22.60 18.84
C GLU A 304 5.79 -21.16 18.80
N LYS A 305 4.69 -20.93 19.53
CA LYS A 305 4.08 -19.61 19.69
C LYS A 305 4.90 -18.68 20.57
N ASP A 306 4.72 -17.39 20.32
CA ASP A 306 5.20 -16.28 21.15
C ASP A 306 6.74 -16.25 21.30
N THR A 307 7.44 -16.72 20.27
CA THR A 307 8.91 -16.78 20.20
C THR A 307 9.53 -15.51 19.62
N VAL A 308 8.80 -14.82 18.76
CA VAL A 308 9.23 -13.62 18.04
C VAL A 308 8.17 -12.54 18.17
N GLN A 309 8.60 -11.28 18.18
CA GLN A 309 7.74 -10.11 18.14
C GLN A 309 8.00 -9.26 16.91
N MET A 310 6.91 -8.76 16.35
CA MET A 310 6.92 -7.85 15.21
C MET A 310 6.25 -6.53 15.58
N ALA A 311 6.95 -5.42 15.32
CA ALA A 311 6.42 -4.06 15.45
C ALA A 311 6.60 -3.29 14.13
N PHE A 312 5.72 -2.32 13.86
CA PHE A 312 5.63 -1.70 12.53
C PHE A 312 5.54 -0.17 12.61
N PHE A 313 6.40 0.54 11.89
CA PHE A 313 6.31 1.99 11.72
C PHE A 313 5.99 2.29 10.25
N VAL A 314 4.73 2.67 10.01
CA VAL A 314 4.22 3.11 8.71
C VAL A 314 4.29 4.63 8.61
N GLN A 315 4.91 5.14 7.54
CA GLN A 315 4.97 6.58 7.27
C GLN A 315 4.38 6.92 5.90
N SER A 316 3.77 8.09 5.75
CA SER A 316 3.16 8.49 4.47
C SER A 316 3.35 9.96 4.16
N GLY A 317 3.21 10.30 2.87
CA GLY A 317 3.34 11.66 2.38
C GLY A 317 2.12 12.54 2.66
N PHE A 318 0.93 11.96 2.71
CA PHE A 318 -0.31 12.66 3.08
C PHE A 318 -0.24 13.15 4.52
N MET A 319 -0.78 14.34 4.80
CA MET A 319 -0.66 14.98 6.11
C MET A 319 -1.35 14.20 7.22
N GLU A 320 -2.53 13.66 6.93
CA GLU A 320 -3.33 12.89 7.85
C GLU A 320 -2.94 11.39 7.87
N SER A 321 -3.16 10.72 9.00
CA SER A 321 -2.85 9.29 9.15
C SER A 321 -4.00 8.37 8.71
N TYR A 322 -5.24 8.88 8.58
CA TYR A 322 -6.46 8.12 8.29
C TYR A 322 -6.28 7.06 7.19
N GLN A 323 -5.73 7.46 6.05
CA GLN A 323 -5.55 6.57 4.90
C GLN A 323 -4.58 5.43 5.16
N SER A 324 -3.59 5.66 6.02
CA SER A 324 -2.60 4.65 6.40
C SER A 324 -3.17 3.68 7.45
N THR A 325 -4.22 4.08 8.17
CA THR A 325 -4.84 3.26 9.22
C THR A 325 -5.58 2.04 8.68
N TYR A 326 -5.97 2.03 7.41
CA TYR A 326 -6.50 0.82 6.75
C TYR A 326 -5.51 -0.35 6.73
N LEU A 327 -4.21 -0.07 6.84
CA LEU A 327 -3.18 -1.11 6.91
C LEU A 327 -2.99 -1.67 8.34
N LEU A 328 -3.44 -0.93 9.37
CA LEU A 328 -3.24 -1.32 10.78
C LEU A 328 -3.78 -2.72 11.09
N PRO A 329 -5.00 -3.11 10.67
CA PRO A 329 -5.53 -4.42 10.99
C PRO A 329 -4.68 -5.56 10.42
N TYR A 330 -4.23 -5.43 9.16
CA TYR A 330 -3.35 -6.43 8.56
C TYR A 330 -2.06 -6.62 9.38
N LEU A 331 -1.40 -5.52 9.75
CA LEU A 331 -0.15 -5.58 10.51
C LEU A 331 -0.34 -6.09 11.95
N ALA A 332 -1.52 -5.91 12.53
CA ALA A 332 -1.87 -6.49 13.83
C ALA A 332 -2.14 -8.00 13.76
N HIS A 333 -2.73 -8.48 12.66
CA HIS A 333 -3.08 -9.90 12.48
C HIS A 333 -1.94 -10.76 11.92
N LEU A 334 -1.07 -10.18 11.09
CA LEU A 334 0.07 -10.90 10.49
C LEU A 334 0.95 -11.62 11.53
N PRO A 335 1.37 -11.00 12.66
CA PRO A 335 2.16 -11.70 13.68
C PRO A 335 1.41 -12.91 14.23
N THR A 336 0.12 -12.78 14.56
CA THR A 336 -0.69 -13.89 15.06
C THR A 336 -0.78 -15.04 14.06
N ARG A 337 -0.95 -14.73 12.76
CA ARG A 337 -0.93 -15.74 11.70
C ARG A 337 0.39 -16.50 11.64
N LEU A 338 1.50 -15.81 11.91
CA LEU A 338 2.85 -16.37 11.94
C LEU A 338 3.24 -17.00 13.28
N ASN A 339 2.32 -17.13 14.24
CA ASN A 339 2.59 -17.55 15.63
C ASN A 339 3.58 -16.65 16.40
N ALA A 340 3.67 -15.38 15.99
CA ALA A 340 4.46 -14.32 16.61
C ALA A 340 3.56 -13.35 17.42
N VAL A 341 4.20 -12.56 18.28
CA VAL A 341 3.54 -11.52 19.09
C VAL A 341 3.50 -10.20 18.33
N TYR A 342 2.32 -9.58 18.31
CA TYR A 342 2.16 -8.21 17.83
C TYR A 342 2.69 -7.21 18.88
N GLY A 343 3.73 -6.45 18.51
CA GLY A 343 4.41 -5.47 19.36
C GLY A 343 3.97 -4.02 19.15
N GLY A 344 2.96 -3.79 18.32
CA GLY A 344 2.37 -2.48 18.04
C GLY A 344 2.70 -1.92 16.67
N THR A 345 1.84 -1.01 16.21
CA THR A 345 2.00 -0.29 14.94
C THR A 345 1.89 1.21 15.18
N LEU A 346 2.93 1.93 14.77
CA LEU A 346 2.95 3.39 14.74
C LEU A 346 2.70 3.89 13.31
N ILE A 347 1.82 4.88 13.16
CA ILE A 347 1.46 5.46 11.86
C ILE A 347 1.71 6.96 11.90
N LYS A 348 2.43 7.50 10.89
CA LYS A 348 2.69 8.93 10.78
C LYS A 348 2.51 9.47 9.36
N GLY A 349 1.55 10.38 9.19
CA GLY A 349 1.42 11.21 7.99
C GLY A 349 2.37 12.42 7.98
N GLY A 350 2.45 13.13 6.86
CA GLY A 350 3.15 14.39 6.70
C GLY A 350 4.67 14.23 6.65
N MET A 351 5.14 13.06 6.20
CA MET A 351 6.56 12.70 6.16
C MET A 351 7.22 12.98 4.81
N GLU A 352 6.45 13.49 3.83
CA GLU A 352 6.98 13.95 2.55
C GLU A 352 7.96 15.11 2.74
N GLY A 353 9.08 15.07 2.02
CA GLY A 353 10.10 16.12 2.07
C GLY A 353 10.84 16.27 3.40
N ILE A 354 10.80 15.30 4.33
CA ILE A 354 11.56 15.38 5.60
C ILE A 354 13.05 15.69 5.38
N GLN A 355 13.64 15.20 4.29
CA GLN A 355 15.05 15.40 3.91
C GLN A 355 15.42 16.86 3.59
N ILE A 356 14.44 17.70 3.25
CA ILE A 356 14.67 19.10 2.85
C ILE A 356 14.11 20.11 3.86
N ARG A 357 13.56 19.64 4.99
CA ARG A 357 13.02 20.51 6.03
C ARG A 357 14.14 21.05 6.92
N PRO A 358 14.06 22.31 7.40
CA PRO A 358 15.03 22.87 8.34
C PRO A 358 15.08 22.07 9.65
N GLU A 359 16.28 21.87 10.21
CA GLU A 359 16.51 21.07 11.42
C GLU A 359 15.63 21.49 12.61
N ASN A 360 15.52 22.81 12.86
CA ASN A 360 14.70 23.35 13.96
C ASN A 360 13.23 22.93 13.85
N SER A 361 12.71 22.80 12.62
CA SER A 361 11.32 22.37 12.39
C SER A 361 11.10 20.86 12.59
N LEU A 362 12.18 20.08 12.59
CA LEU A 362 12.16 18.62 12.76
C LEU A 362 12.47 18.19 14.20
N ALA A 363 13.04 19.07 15.03
CA ALA A 363 13.53 18.73 16.36
C ALA A 363 12.49 18.00 17.23
N LYS A 364 11.23 18.48 17.27
CA LYS A 364 10.16 17.82 18.03
C LYS A 364 9.93 16.38 17.52
N LEU A 365 9.76 16.21 16.21
CA LEU A 365 9.53 14.90 15.60
C LEU A 365 10.70 13.95 15.87
N ILE A 366 11.94 14.41 15.69
CA ILE A 366 13.16 13.63 15.93
C ILE A 366 13.22 13.18 17.40
N ASN A 367 12.96 14.07 18.35
CA ASN A 367 12.98 13.73 19.77
C ASN A 367 11.93 12.66 20.11
N GLN A 368 10.73 12.75 19.56
CA GLN A 368 9.70 11.74 19.80
C GLN A 368 10.06 10.38 19.16
N ILE A 369 10.76 10.36 18.02
CA ILE A 369 11.26 9.11 17.41
C ILE A 369 12.37 8.49 18.26
N LYS A 370 13.24 9.31 18.86
CA LYS A 370 14.24 8.82 19.83
C LYS A 370 13.58 8.26 21.08
N GLU A 371 12.56 8.93 21.59
CA GLU A 371 11.77 8.47 22.72
C GLU A 371 11.08 7.13 22.43
N LEU A 372 10.56 6.95 21.21
CA LEU A 372 10.02 5.66 20.74
C LEU A 372 11.07 4.54 20.83
N GLY A 373 12.28 4.79 20.31
CA GLY A 373 13.37 3.82 20.37
C GLY A 373 13.81 3.49 21.80
N ALA A 374 13.93 4.52 22.64
CA ALA A 374 14.28 4.37 24.06
C ALA A 374 13.24 3.51 24.80
N SER A 375 11.96 3.84 24.66
CA SER A 375 10.84 3.12 25.28
C SER A 375 10.75 1.68 24.76
N TYR A 376 10.97 1.45 23.46
CA TYR A 376 10.91 0.10 22.88
C TYR A 376 11.96 -0.86 23.47
N ILE A 377 13.17 -0.39 23.77
CA ILE A 377 14.18 -1.25 24.40
C ILE A 377 13.74 -1.69 25.78
N GLU A 378 13.25 -0.75 26.60
CA GLU A 378 12.81 -1.00 27.96
C GLU A 378 11.55 -1.87 28.02
N LYS A 379 10.52 -1.53 27.24
CA LYS A 379 9.19 -2.17 27.30
C LYS A 379 9.05 -3.39 26.40
N GLY A 380 9.88 -3.47 25.36
CA GLY A 380 9.75 -4.49 24.32
C GLY A 380 8.47 -4.36 23.52
N VAL A 381 7.84 -3.18 23.44
CA VAL A 381 6.68 -2.86 22.60
C VAL A 381 6.71 -1.38 22.27
N PHE A 382 5.96 -0.96 21.25
CA PHE A 382 5.74 0.48 21.06
C PHE A 382 4.89 1.07 22.18
N ASP A 383 5.25 2.29 22.56
CA ASP A 383 4.56 3.04 23.60
C ASP A 383 3.20 3.54 23.09
N TYR A 384 2.13 3.26 23.83
CA TYR A 384 0.77 3.65 23.47
C TYR A 384 0.58 5.17 23.34
N GLU A 385 1.20 5.97 24.22
CA GLU A 385 1.07 7.42 24.21
C GLU A 385 1.79 8.02 23.01
N ILE A 386 2.99 7.50 22.70
CA ILE A 386 3.74 7.91 21.51
C ILE A 386 2.98 7.51 20.24
N VAL A 387 2.41 6.29 20.19
CA VAL A 387 1.61 5.83 19.05
C VAL A 387 0.38 6.72 18.84
N ASP A 388 -0.34 7.09 19.90
CA ASP A 388 -1.50 8.00 19.79
C ASP A 388 -1.11 9.38 19.27
N GLU A 389 0.01 9.94 19.76
CA GLU A 389 0.47 11.24 19.32
C GLU A 389 0.89 11.25 17.84
N PHE A 390 1.56 10.19 17.35
CA PHE A 390 1.99 10.11 15.95
C PHE A 390 0.83 9.96 14.97
N LYS A 391 -0.30 9.36 15.41
CA LYS A 391 -1.51 9.30 14.60
C LYS A 391 -2.06 10.70 14.28
N LYS A 392 -1.67 11.76 14.99
CA LYS A 392 -2.21 13.11 14.75
C LYS A 392 -1.51 13.86 13.60
N PRO A 393 -2.27 14.61 12.77
CA PRO A 393 -3.74 14.64 12.73
C PRO A 393 -4.30 13.35 12.13
N TYR A 394 -5.33 12.77 12.76
CA TYR A 394 -5.96 11.55 12.23
C TYR A 394 -6.70 11.83 10.93
N LYS A 395 -7.60 12.82 10.93
CA LYS A 395 -8.27 13.40 9.75
C LYS A 395 -7.92 14.89 9.67
N LEU A 396 -7.99 15.48 8.48
CA LEU A 396 -7.77 16.91 8.29
C LEU A 396 -8.85 17.74 9.01
N THR A 397 -8.42 18.76 9.77
CA THR A 397 -9.34 19.69 10.44
C THR A 397 -9.99 20.66 9.45
N GLY A 398 -11.17 21.21 9.80
CA GLY A 398 -11.83 22.22 8.96
C GLY A 398 -10.95 23.43 8.66
N THR A 399 -10.22 23.92 9.67
CA THR A 399 -9.24 25.01 9.52
C THR A 399 -8.16 24.67 8.51
N TRP A 400 -7.57 23.47 8.59
CA TRP A 400 -6.56 23.02 7.64
C TRP A 400 -7.09 22.92 6.21
N LYS A 401 -8.34 22.45 6.04
CA LYS A 401 -8.99 22.41 4.72
C LYS A 401 -9.12 23.81 4.10
N THR A 402 -9.43 24.83 4.91
CA THR A 402 -9.52 26.23 4.45
C THR A 402 -8.14 26.81 4.10
N ILE A 403 -7.13 26.56 4.96
CA ILE A 403 -5.75 26.98 4.69
C ILE A 403 -5.24 26.34 3.39
N TYR A 404 -5.45 25.03 3.22
CA TYR A 404 -5.03 24.30 2.04
C TYR A 404 -5.60 24.89 0.75
N LYS A 405 -6.91 25.19 0.73
CA LYS A 405 -7.57 25.82 -0.44
C LYS A 405 -6.94 27.17 -0.79
N SER A 406 -6.58 27.97 0.21
CA SER A 406 -5.95 29.28 0.03
C SER A 406 -4.52 29.14 -0.49
N LEU A 407 -3.70 28.26 0.09
CA LEU A 407 -2.32 27.99 -0.33
C LEU A 407 -2.25 27.31 -1.70
N LYS A 408 -3.22 26.48 -2.06
CA LYS A 408 -3.28 25.86 -3.40
C LYS A 408 -3.37 26.93 -4.49
N TRP A 409 -4.15 27.99 -4.28
CA TRP A 409 -4.30 29.09 -5.24
C TRP A 409 -3.00 29.86 -5.47
N THR A 410 -2.12 29.96 -4.47
CA THR A 410 -0.81 30.61 -4.62
C THR A 410 0.23 29.73 -5.33
N GLY A 411 -0.09 28.46 -5.60
CA GLY A 411 0.81 27.48 -6.21
C GLY A 411 1.88 26.91 -5.27
N ILE A 412 1.92 27.35 -4.00
CA ILE A 412 2.95 26.93 -3.03
C ILE A 412 2.85 25.44 -2.70
N MET A 413 1.64 24.88 -2.67
CA MET A 413 1.42 23.45 -2.41
C MET A 413 2.03 22.55 -3.50
N ASN A 414 2.18 23.08 -4.72
CA ASN A 414 2.77 22.37 -5.85
C ASN A 414 4.25 22.75 -6.07
N PHE A 415 4.82 23.62 -5.22
CA PHE A 415 6.15 24.20 -5.43
C PHE A 415 7.24 23.14 -5.60
N TYR A 416 7.28 22.15 -4.71
CA TYR A 416 8.29 21.10 -4.74
C TYR A 416 8.28 20.31 -6.06
N TRP A 417 7.10 19.88 -6.50
CA TRP A 417 6.94 19.14 -7.77
C TRP A 417 7.22 20.02 -8.98
N ASN A 418 6.71 21.26 -8.98
CA ASN A 418 6.96 22.23 -10.05
C ASN A 418 8.45 22.56 -10.19
N MET A 419 9.17 22.69 -9.08
CA MET A 419 10.62 22.90 -9.07
C MET A 419 11.34 21.72 -9.73
N GLN A 420 10.96 20.48 -9.39
CA GLN A 420 11.56 19.30 -10.01
C GLN A 420 11.23 19.18 -11.50
N LEU A 421 9.98 19.43 -11.90
CA LEU A 421 9.57 19.43 -13.31
C LEU A 421 10.33 20.48 -14.14
N LYS A 422 10.49 21.70 -13.61
CA LYS A 422 11.29 22.78 -14.23
C LYS A 422 12.75 22.38 -14.33
N LYS A 423 13.34 21.83 -13.27
CA LYS A 423 14.74 21.37 -13.24
C LYS A 423 15.02 20.28 -14.29
N ASN A 424 14.04 19.43 -14.60
CA ASN A 424 14.17 18.39 -15.62
C ASN A 424 13.68 18.84 -17.02
N GLY A 425 13.27 20.10 -17.20
CA GLY A 425 12.85 20.64 -18.50
C GLY A 425 11.50 20.12 -19.03
N VAL A 426 10.68 19.48 -18.19
CA VAL A 426 9.44 18.79 -18.59
C VAL A 426 8.17 19.43 -18.04
N MET A 427 8.24 20.68 -17.57
CA MET A 427 7.07 21.40 -17.03
C MET A 427 5.90 21.45 -18.02
N LYS A 428 6.17 21.66 -19.32
CA LYS A 428 5.11 21.68 -20.36
C LYS A 428 4.44 20.32 -20.58
N LYS A 429 5.10 19.24 -20.15
CA LYS A 429 4.64 17.85 -20.28
C LYS A 429 4.01 17.32 -19.00
N SER A 430 3.84 18.13 -17.94
CA SER A 430 3.46 17.62 -16.62
C SER A 430 2.09 16.93 -16.61
N PHE A 431 1.22 17.32 -17.54
CA PHE A 431 -0.13 16.78 -17.74
C PHE A 431 -0.24 15.79 -18.90
N ASP A 432 0.87 15.32 -19.47
CA ASP A 432 0.83 14.32 -20.55
C ASP A 432 0.07 13.06 -20.10
N GLN A 433 -0.73 12.52 -21.02
CA GLN A 433 -1.57 11.33 -20.84
C GLN A 433 -1.11 10.27 -21.87
N PRO A 434 0.04 9.61 -21.64
CA PRO A 434 0.65 8.74 -22.64
C PRO A 434 -0.17 7.49 -22.99
N TYR A 435 -1.14 7.10 -22.15
CA TYR A 435 -1.98 5.92 -22.35
C TYR A 435 -3.44 6.29 -22.63
N THR A 436 -3.72 7.48 -23.15
CA THR A 436 -5.08 7.80 -23.65
C THR A 436 -5.39 6.85 -24.80
N PRO A 437 -6.51 6.09 -24.75
CA PRO A 437 -6.89 5.21 -25.85
C PRO A 437 -6.99 5.98 -27.16
N THR A 438 -6.47 5.42 -28.24
CA THR A 438 -6.67 5.96 -29.59
C THR A 438 -8.08 5.62 -30.05
N GLU A 439 -8.82 6.62 -30.54
CA GLU A 439 -10.17 6.47 -31.13
C GLU A 439 -10.19 5.54 -32.35
#